data_AF-A0A969V4H5-F1
#
_entry.id   AF-A0A969V4H5-F1
#
_cell.length_a   1.000
_cell.length_b   1.000
_cell.length_c   1.000
_cell.angle_alpha   90.00
_cell.angle_beta   90.00
_cell.angle_gamma   90.00
#
_symmetry.space_group_name_H-M   'P 1'
#
loop_
_entity.id
_entity.type
_entity.pdbx_description
1 polymer ?
#
loop_
_entity_poly.entity_id
_entity_poly.type
_entity_poly.pdbx_seq_one_letter_code
_entity_poly.pdbx_strand_id
1 'polypeptide(L)' 'MSSAEAVLTKEVQHLAEEAFHRKLISGYGEGPDNHEYQIVFQGKPRHFSLEQARSFLCDLLFEKQVSKCSEELSV' A
#
# COMPACT_ATOMS: atom_id res chain seq x y z
N MET A 1 16.65 -3.20 13.91
CA MET A 1 15.90 -3.90 12.85
C MET A 1 16.23 -5.38 12.86
N SER A 2 15.22 -6.20 13.10
CA SER A 2 15.33 -7.65 12.87
C SER A 2 15.33 -7.93 11.36
N SER A 3 15.88 -9.08 10.93
CA SER A 3 15.83 -9.48 9.52
C SER A 3 14.38 -9.56 8.99
N ALA A 4 13.43 -9.95 9.83
CA ALA A 4 12.01 -10.00 9.48
C ALA A 4 11.39 -8.62 9.24
N GLU A 5 11.77 -7.64 10.06
CA GLU A 5 11.29 -6.25 9.95
C GLU A 5 11.81 -5.60 8.66
N ALA A 6 13.09 -5.82 8.34
CA ALA A 6 13.69 -5.33 7.09
C ALA A 6 13.03 -5.95 5.84
N VAL A 7 12.59 -7.22 5.91
CA VAL A 7 11.82 -7.86 4.84
C VAL A 7 10.46 -7.18 4.70
N LEU A 8 9.76 -6.96 5.81
CA LEU A 8 8.44 -6.33 5.81
C LEU A 8 8.51 -4.87 5.28
N THR A 9 9.52 -4.09 5.68
CA THR A 9 9.72 -2.72 5.18
C THR A 9 9.92 -2.70 3.66
N LYS A 10 10.70 -3.62 3.11
CA LYS A 10 10.89 -3.73 1.65
C LYS A 10 9.60 -4.11 0.93
N GLU A 11 8.80 -5.00 1.52
CA GLU A 11 7.50 -5.37 0.98
C GLU A 11 6.54 -4.18 0.94
N VAL A 12 6.43 -3.44 2.06
CA VAL A 12 5.61 -2.22 2.15
C VAL A 12 6.07 -1.16 1.14
N GLN A 13 7.38 -0.96 1.02
CA GLN A 13 7.94 -0.01 0.05
C GLN A 13 7.58 -0.37 -1.39
N HIS A 14 7.67 -1.65 -1.75
CA HIS A 14 7.30 -2.12 -3.08
C HIS A 14 5.81 -1.91 -3.39
N LEU A 15 4.94 -2.25 -2.44
CA LEU A 15 3.49 -2.04 -2.58
C LEU A 15 3.14 -0.55 -2.68
N ALA A 16 3.83 0.31 -1.93
CA ALA A 16 3.61 1.75 -1.95
C ALA A 16 4.05 2.37 -3.28
N GLU A 17 5.21 1.95 -3.80
CA GLU A 17 5.70 2.33 -5.12
C GLU A 17 4.70 1.95 -6.21
N GLU A 18 4.16 0.72 -6.17
CA GLU A 18 3.15 0.27 -7.12
C GLU A 18 1.85 1.08 -7.00
N ALA A 19 1.36 1.30 -5.79
CA ALA A 19 0.16 2.10 -5.55
C ALA A 19 0.33 3.55 -6.02
N PHE A 20 1.53 4.11 -5.88
CA PHE A 20 1.88 5.45 -6.36
C PHE A 20 1.91 5.50 -7.89
N HIS A 21 2.56 4.54 -8.54
CA HIS A 21 2.57 4.43 -10.00
C HIS A 21 1.16 4.27 -10.59
N ARG A 22 0.29 3.52 -9.91
CA ARG A 22 -1.13 3.36 -10.28
C ARG A 22 -2.00 4.58 -9.91
N LYS A 23 -1.42 5.65 -9.34
CA LYS A 23 -2.09 6.87 -8.88
C LYS A 23 -3.19 6.62 -7.83
N LEU A 24 -3.04 5.56 -7.03
CA LEU A 24 -3.95 5.21 -5.95
C LEU A 24 -3.62 5.98 -4.66
N ILE A 25 -2.34 6.27 -4.45
CA ILE A 25 -1.83 7.16 -3.40
C ILE A 25 -1.12 8.35 -4.04
N SER A 26 -1.00 9.45 -3.31
CA SER A 26 -0.35 10.69 -3.75
C SER A 26 1.11 10.80 -3.28
N GLY A 27 1.58 9.87 -2.45
CA GLY A 27 2.95 9.84 -1.94
C GLY A 27 3.09 8.83 -0.80
N TYR A 28 4.32 8.51 -0.46
CA TYR A 28 4.66 7.60 0.63
C TYR A 28 6.07 7.89 1.15
N GLY A 29 6.40 7.38 2.33
CA GLY A 29 7.72 7.53 2.94
C GLY A 29 7.81 6.84 4.29
N GLU A 30 8.99 6.90 4.89
CA GLU A 30 9.19 6.40 6.26
C GLU A 30 8.52 7.35 7.27
N GLY A 31 7.93 6.78 8.31
CA GLY A 31 7.39 7.53 9.43
C GLY A 31 8.48 8.10 10.33
N PRO A 32 8.11 8.93 11.33
CA PRO A 32 9.05 9.45 12.31
C PRO A 32 9.60 8.36 13.25
N ASP A 33 8.92 7.23 13.38
CA ASP A 33 9.36 6.05 14.13
C ASP A 33 9.85 4.95 13.17
N ASN A 34 10.83 4.15 13.62
CA ASN A 34 11.45 3.09 12.80
C ASN A 34 10.46 1.99 12.36
N HIS A 35 9.26 1.93 12.95
CA HIS A 35 8.23 0.92 12.63
C HIS A 35 6.99 1.49 11.95
N GLU A 36 7.02 2.78 11.59
CA GLU A 36 5.90 3.44 10.94
C GLU A 36 6.19 3.75 9.47
N TYR A 37 5.14 3.67 8.67
CA TYR A 37 5.15 4.03 7.27
C TYR A 37 4.11 5.11 7.01
N GLN A 38 4.52 6.17 6.34
CA GLN A 38 3.64 7.24 5.92
C GLN A 38 3.10 6.96 4.53
N ILE A 39 1.78 7.04 4.37
CA ILE A 39 1.09 6.95 3.09
C ILE A 39 0.19 8.17 2.94
N VAL A 40 0.35 8.91 1.84
CA VAL A 40 -0.51 10.05 1.51
C VAL A 40 -1.66 9.54 0.64
N PHE A 41 -2.82 9.35 1.25
CA PHE A 41 -4.02 8.88 0.57
C PHE A 41 -5.07 9.98 0.52
N GLN A 42 -5.64 10.23 -0.66
CA GLN A 42 -6.61 11.33 -0.89
C GLN A 42 -6.09 12.69 -0.43
N GLY A 43 -4.80 12.97 -0.64
CA GLY A 43 -4.14 14.21 -0.24
C GLY A 43 -3.91 14.36 1.26
N LYS A 44 -4.19 13.34 2.09
CA LYS A 44 -3.95 13.37 3.54
C LYS A 44 -2.84 12.38 3.92
N PRO A 45 -1.77 12.83 4.59
CA PRO A 45 -0.78 11.92 5.14
C PRO A 45 -1.41 11.10 6.27
N ARG A 46 -1.12 9.79 6.27
CA ARG A 46 -1.52 8.85 7.31
C ARG A 46 -0.31 8.01 7.69
N HIS A 47 -0.13 7.79 8.98
CA HIS A 47 0.91 6.90 9.52
C HIS A 47 0.28 5.56 9.89
N PHE A 48 0.95 4.49 9.50
CA PHE A 48 0.53 3.12 9.75
C PHE A 48 1.73 2.35 10.30
N SER A 49 1.50 1.34 11.14
CA SER A 49 2.55 0.33 11.36
C SER A 49 2.87 -0.38 10.04
N LEU A 50 4.05 -1.00 9.93
CA LEU A 50 4.41 -1.76 8.72
C LEU A 50 3.35 -2.81 8.31
N GLU A 51 2.78 -3.51 9.27
CA GLU A 51 1.73 -4.51 9.02
C GLU A 51 0.44 -3.86 8.50
N GLN A 52 0.02 -2.74 9.10
CA GLN A 52 -1.15 -1.99 8.66
C GLN A 52 -0.94 -1.38 7.27
N ALA A 53 0.25 -0.85 7.01
CA ALA A 53 0.62 -0.29 5.71
C ALA A 53 0.54 -1.37 4.62
N ARG A 54 1.09 -2.56 4.89
CA ARG A 54 1.00 -3.70 3.98
C ARG A 54 -0.45 -4.08 3.68
N SER A 55 -1.29 -4.26 4.70
CA SER A 55 -2.71 -4.60 4.51
C SER A 55 -3.41 -3.52 3.68
N PHE A 56 -3.28 -2.25 4.08
CA PHE A 56 -3.91 -1.13 3.40
C PHE A 56 -3.50 -1.04 1.92
N LEU A 57 -2.22 -1.23 1.60
CA LEU A 57 -1.74 -1.17 0.22
C LEU A 57 -2.18 -2.39 -0.59
N CYS A 58 -2.18 -3.59 -0.01
CA CYS A 58 -2.75 -4.77 -0.64
C CYS A 58 -4.23 -4.55 -0.98
N ASP A 59 -5.03 -4.13 0.00
CA ASP A 59 -6.45 -3.84 -0.19
C ASP A 59 -6.62 -2.80 -1.32
N LEU A 60 -5.82 -1.73 -1.31
CA LEU A 60 -5.87 -0.70 -2.35
C LEU A 60 -5.52 -1.20 -3.75
N LEU A 61 -4.53 -2.10 -3.87
CA LEU A 61 -4.08 -2.68 -5.14
C LEU A 61 -5.02 -3.76 -5.68
N PHE A 62 -5.68 -4.51 -4.78
CA PHE A 62 -6.49 -5.68 -5.13
C PHE A 62 -8.02 -5.43 -5.07
N GLU A 63 -8.53 -4.46 -4.29
CA GLU A 63 -9.95 -4.05 -4.34
C GLU A 63 -10.32 -3.48 -5.72
N LYS A 64 -9.36 -2.85 -6.41
CA LYS A 64 -9.58 -2.36 -7.79
C LYS A 64 -9.74 -3.46 -8.84
N GLN A 65 -9.51 -4.73 -8.52
CA GLN A 65 -9.82 -5.85 -9.41
C GLN A 65 -11.31 -6.24 -9.38
N VAL A 66 -12.08 -5.87 -8.34
CA VAL A 66 -13.53 -6.17 -8.27
C VAL A 66 -14.35 -5.24 -9.17
N SER A 67 -13.82 -4.08 -9.55
CA SER A 67 -14.52 -3.15 -10.47
C SER A 67 -14.22 -3.39 -11.96
N LYS A 68 -13.49 -4.45 -12.33
CA LYS A 68 -13.28 -4.83 -13.74
C LYS A 68 -13.14 -6.34 -13.97
N CYS A 69 -13.91 -7.14 -13.23
CA CYS A 69 -14.10 -8.58 -13.46
C CYS A 69 -15.57 -9.01 -13.30
N SER A 70 -16.51 -8.23 -13.82
CA SER A 70 -17.91 -8.66 -14.02
C SER A 70 -18.51 -7.95 -15.23
N GLU A 71 -17.91 -8.18 -16.39
CA GLU A 71 -18.56 -8.06 -17.71
C GLU A 71 -17.75 -8.94 -18.64
N GLU A 72 -18.09 -10.23 -18.67
CA GLU A 72 -17.94 -11.20 -19.76
C GLU A 72 -18.25 -12.59 -19.19
N LEU A 73 -19.52 -12.82 -18.88
CA LEU A 73 -20.11 -14.15 -19.02
C LEU A 73 -21.61 -14.01 -19.31
N SER A 74 -21.90 -13.44 -20.48
CA SER A 74 -23.19 -13.64 -21.15
C SER A 74 -22.90 -14.08 -22.59
N VAL A 75 -22.60 -15.37 -22.75
CA VAL A 75 -22.85 -16.08 -24.00
C VAL A 75 -23.47 -17.42 -23.66
#